data_AF-A0A4R1GBG6-F1
#
_entry.id   AF-A0A4R1GBG6-F1
#
_cell.length_a   1.000
_cell.length_b   1.000
_cell.length_c   1.000
_cell.angle_alpha   90.00
_cell.angle_beta   90.00
_cell.angle_gamma   90.00
#
_symmetry.space_group_name_H-M   'P 1'
#
loop_
_entity.id
_entity.type
_entity.pdbx_description
1 polymer ?
#
loop_
_entity_poly.entity_id
_entity_poly.type
_entity_poly.pdbx_seq_one_letter_code
_entity_poly.pdbx_strand_id
1 'polypeptide(L)'
;MAAIIGLKEKFLPERKDLIDKALYLYQQTESWEEVERFLREEFKEELSFFRPNLFTYFLIVGGALLLPTLYLWKVVFEPGTSAYFFSRLVFILSAMFALKGIVGHYVIVFLNRDRFEAELKSLKAFITGGKDGKQPH
;
A
#
# COMPACT_ATOMS: atom_id res chain seq x y z
N MET A 1 -3.70 -7.46 17.66
CA MET A 1 -3.36 -6.52 16.57
C MET A 1 -2.44 -7.24 15.61
N ALA A 2 -2.93 -7.66 14.44
CA ALA A 2 -2.08 -8.20 13.39
C ALA A 2 -1.68 -7.03 12.49
N ALA A 3 -0.57 -6.37 12.81
CA ALA A 3 -0.02 -5.32 11.97
C ALA A 3 0.45 -5.96 10.66
N ILE A 4 -0.36 -5.84 9.60
CA ILE A 4 0.07 -6.22 8.26
C ILE A 4 1.16 -5.21 7.87
N ILE A 5 2.41 -5.68 7.78
CA ILE A 5 3.56 -4.85 7.45
C ILE A 5 3.31 -4.14 6.11
N GLY A 6 3.20 -2.81 6.17
CA GLY A 6 2.94 -1.93 5.02
C GLY A 6 1.50 -1.39 4.91
N LEU A 7 0.54 -1.91 5.68
CA LEU A 7 -0.81 -1.35 5.78
C LEU A 7 -0.82 -0.27 6.86
N LYS A 8 -1.18 0.97 6.52
CA LYS A 8 -1.27 2.07 7.48
C LYS A 8 -2.69 2.18 8.01
N GLU A 9 -2.86 2.17 9.33
CA GLU A 9 -4.17 2.24 9.97
C GLU A 9 -4.77 3.64 9.94
N LYS A 10 -3.94 4.68 10.11
CA LYS A 10 -4.33 6.09 10.11
C LYS A 10 -3.23 6.96 9.51
N PHE A 11 -3.56 7.97 8.71
CA PHE A 11 -2.56 8.90 8.13
C PHE A 11 -2.52 10.23 8.89
N LEU A 12 -3.65 10.91 8.98
CA LEU A 12 -3.81 12.26 9.53
C LEU A 12 -4.17 12.30 11.03
N PRO A 13 -5.07 11.44 11.57
CA PRO A 13 -5.54 11.56 12.95
C PRO A 13 -4.45 11.51 14.03
N GLU A 14 -3.31 10.89 13.73
CA GLU A 14 -2.17 10.76 14.64
C GLU A 14 -1.10 11.85 14.44
N ARG A 15 -1.23 12.65 13.38
CA ARG A 15 -0.29 13.71 12.99
C ARG A 15 -0.94 15.09 13.17
N LYS A 16 -1.21 15.45 14.42
CA LYS A 16 -1.76 16.78 14.78
C LYS A 16 -0.91 17.92 14.22
N ASP A 17 0.41 17.72 14.16
CA ASP A 17 1.37 18.65 13.54
C ASP A 17 1.05 18.97 12.08
N LEU A 18 0.62 17.96 11.30
CA LEU A 18 0.28 18.14 9.89
C LEU A 18 -1.10 18.78 9.73
N ILE A 19 -2.05 18.46 10.61
CA ILE A 19 -3.38 19.09 10.62
C ILE A 19 -3.26 20.59 10.91
N ASP A 20 -2.46 20.96 11.92
CA ASP A 20 -2.26 22.36 12.30
C ASP A 20 -1.59 23.16 11.17
N LYS A 21 -0.59 22.56 10.50
CA LYS A 21 0.04 23.15 9.31
C LYS A 21 -0.93 23.27 8.13
N ALA A 22 -1.77 22.27 7.89
CA ALA A 22 -2.78 22.31 6.83
C ALA A 22 -3.82 23.41 7.08
N LEU A 23 -4.25 23.60 8.33
CA LEU A 23 -5.14 24.69 8.74
C LEU A 23 -4.48 26.05 8.53
N TYR A 24 -3.21 26.21 8.95
CA TYR A 24 -2.47 27.44 8.76
C TYR A 24 -2.30 27.79 7.28
N LEU A 25 -1.93 26.80 6.45
CA LEU A 25 -1.79 26.98 5.01
C LEU A 25 -3.12 27.42 4.37
N TYR A 26 -4.22 26.76 4.74
CA TYR A 26 -5.55 27.14 4.27
C TYR A 26 -5.94 28.56 4.68
N GLN A 27 -5.61 28.99 5.89
CA GLN A 27 -5.89 30.36 6.36
C GLN A 27 -5.10 31.42 5.58
N GLN A 28 -3.90 31.08 5.11
CA GLN A 28 -3.07 32.01 4.34
C GLN A 28 -3.49 32.13 2.89
N THR A 29 -3.83 31.02 2.24
CA THR A 29 -4.06 31.01 0.79
C THR A 29 -5.51 30.85 0.39
N GLU A 30 -6.38 30.53 1.35
CA GLU A 30 -7.81 30.20 1.17
C GLU A 30 -8.06 29.13 0.10
N SER A 31 -7.01 28.37 -0.26
CA SER A 31 -7.02 27.41 -1.35
C SER A 31 -6.87 26.00 -0.82
N TRP A 32 -7.93 25.19 -0.95
CA TRP A 32 -7.87 23.76 -0.63
C TRP A 32 -6.87 23.00 -1.51
N GLU A 33 -6.69 23.43 -2.77
CA GLU A 33 -5.80 22.75 -3.72
C GLU A 33 -4.35 22.75 -3.24
N GLU A 34 -3.92 23.82 -2.58
CA GLU A 34 -2.56 23.91 -2.02
C GLU A 34 -2.39 23.02 -0.79
N VAL A 35 -3.39 22.97 0.09
CA VAL A 35 -3.40 22.08 1.26
C VAL A 35 -3.35 20.62 0.81
N GLU A 36 -4.15 20.26 -0.19
CA GLU A 36 -4.16 18.93 -0.75
C GLU A 36 -2.81 18.57 -1.39
N ARG A 37 -2.19 19.50 -2.12
CA ARG A 37 -0.87 19.30 -2.71
C ARG A 37 0.18 19.05 -1.63
N PHE A 38 0.22 19.89 -0.59
CA PHE A 38 1.12 19.74 0.55
C PHE A 38 0.99 18.36 1.22
N LEU A 39 -0.24 17.94 1.55
CA LEU A 39 -0.47 16.64 2.19
C LEU A 39 -0.13 15.46 1.25
N ARG A 40 -0.44 15.56 -0.04
CA ARG A 40 -0.09 14.52 -1.02
C ARG A 40 1.42 14.39 -1.19
N GLU A 41 2.16 15.49 -1.12
CA GLU A 41 3.62 15.47 -1.16
C GLU A 41 4.22 14.82 0.09
N GLU A 42 3.74 15.20 1.28
CA GLU A 42 4.18 14.63 2.56
C GLU A 42 3.99 13.10 2.62
N PHE A 43 2.86 12.60 2.10
CA PHE A 43 2.54 11.17 2.10
C PHE A 43 2.92 10.45 0.80
N LYS A 44 3.64 11.11 -0.12
CA LYS A 44 3.96 10.55 -1.45
C LYS A 44 4.69 9.22 -1.37
N GLU A 45 5.68 9.09 -0.48
CA GLU A 45 6.41 7.84 -0.29
C GLU A 45 5.54 6.74 0.29
N GLU A 46 4.59 7.10 1.15
CA GLU A 46 3.70 6.14 1.81
C GLU A 46 2.62 5.60 0.88
N LEU A 47 2.17 6.44 -0.05
CA LEU A 47 1.21 6.13 -1.11
C LEU A 47 1.89 5.55 -2.35
N SER A 48 3.22 5.57 -2.39
CA SER A 48 4.00 5.07 -3.51
C SER A 48 3.83 3.57 -3.66
N PHE A 49 3.64 3.14 -4.91
CA PHE A 49 3.68 1.74 -5.28
C PHE A 49 5.04 1.10 -4.96
N PHE A 50 6.13 1.88 -4.94
CA PHE A 50 7.47 1.36 -4.69
C PHE A 50 7.76 1.10 -3.21
N ARG A 51 6.85 1.44 -2.29
CA ARG A 51 7.05 1.15 -0.87
C ARG A 51 6.97 -0.36 -0.63
N PRO A 52 8.04 -1.00 -0.12
CA PRO A 52 8.02 -2.43 0.12
C PRO A 52 7.04 -2.76 1.25
N ASN A 53 6.23 -3.80 1.04
CA ASN A 53 5.35 -4.38 2.04
C ASN A 53 5.59 -5.89 2.12
N LEU A 54 4.90 -6.57 3.05
CA LEU A 54 5.05 -8.02 3.24
C LEU A 54 4.90 -8.81 1.92
N PHE A 55 3.93 -8.41 1.09
CA PHE A 55 3.63 -9.09 -0.17
C PHE A 55 4.69 -8.82 -1.26
N THR A 56 5.38 -7.68 -1.21
CA THR A 56 6.56 -7.43 -2.05
C THR A 56 7.62 -8.50 -1.82
N TYR A 57 7.85 -8.92 -0.57
CA TYR A 57 8.81 -9.99 -0.27
C TYR A 57 8.35 -11.34 -0.81
N PHE A 58 7.05 -11.66 -0.72
CA PHE A 58 6.50 -12.88 -1.33
C PHE A 58 6.65 -12.88 -2.85
N LEU A 59 6.51 -11.72 -3.49
CA LEU A 59 6.75 -11.56 -4.92
C LEU A 59 8.23 -11.77 -5.26
N ILE A 60 9.15 -11.14 -4.54
CA ILE A 60 10.58 -11.26 -4.81
C ILE A 60 11.04 -12.71 -4.63
N VAL A 61 10.67 -13.35 -3.52
CA VAL A 61 11.06 -14.74 -3.23
C VAL A 61 10.40 -15.71 -4.20
N GLY A 62 9.09 -15.62 -4.41
CA GLY A 62 8.37 -16.49 -5.33
C GLY A 62 8.81 -16.30 -6.78
N GLY A 63 9.01 -15.05 -7.20
CA GLY A 63 9.49 -14.67 -8.52
C GLY A 63 10.92 -15.12 -8.81
N ALA A 64 11.83 -14.94 -7.86
CA ALA A 64 13.22 -15.37 -8.00
C ALA A 64 13.33 -16.90 -8.15
N LEU A 65 12.47 -17.66 -7.46
CA LEU A 65 12.47 -19.12 -7.52
C LEU A 65 11.69 -19.70 -8.71
N LEU A 66 10.82 -18.93 -9.35
CA LEU A 66 9.95 -19.39 -10.44
C LEU A 66 10.73 -19.96 -11.63
N LEU A 67 11.70 -19.20 -12.16
CA LEU A 67 12.48 -19.62 -13.33
C LEU A 67 13.45 -20.77 -13.03
N PRO A 68 14.24 -20.74 -11.93
CA PRO A 68 15.10 -21.86 -11.57
C PRO A 68 14.33 -23.16 -11.36
N THR A 69 13.18 -23.11 -10.65
CA THR A 69 12.38 -24.30 -10.39
C THR A 69 11.68 -24.82 -11.63
N LEU A 70 11.26 -23.94 -12.55
CA LEU A 70 10.75 -24.33 -13.86
C LEU A 70 11.82 -25.05 -14.69
N TYR A 71 13.05 -24.53 -14.70
CA TYR A 71 14.17 -25.14 -15.41
C TYR A 71 14.49 -26.52 -14.84
N LEU A 72 14.60 -26.65 -13.51
CA LEU A 72 14.82 -27.93 -12.84
C LEU A 72 13.72 -28.94 -13.20
N TRP A 73 12.46 -28.50 -13.17
CA TRP A 73 11.31 -29.35 -13.49
C TRP A 73 11.27 -29.78 -14.95
N LYS A 74 11.51 -28.86 -15.90
CA LYS A 74 11.33 -29.14 -17.34
C LYS A 74 12.55 -29.70 -18.04
N VAL A 75 13.75 -29.40 -17.55
CA VAL A 75 15.00 -29.70 -18.27
C VAL A 75 15.85 -30.72 -17.54
N VAL A 76 15.90 -30.66 -16.20
CA VAL A 76 16.88 -31.45 -15.43
C VAL A 76 16.31 -32.79 -14.95
N PHE A 77 15.09 -32.81 -14.42
CA PHE A 77 14.53 -34.02 -13.82
C PHE A 77 13.64 -34.81 -14.77
N GLU A 78 13.87 -36.12 -14.83
CA GLU A 78 13.06 -37.02 -15.65
C GLU A 78 11.69 -37.30 -15.02
N PRO A 79 10.61 -37.36 -15.85
CA PRO A 79 9.28 -37.73 -15.39
C PRO A 79 9.27 -39.10 -14.69
N GLY A 80 8.58 -39.19 -13.55
CA GLY A 80 8.47 -40.43 -12.76
C GLY A 80 9.46 -40.52 -11.60
N THR A 81 10.44 -39.62 -11.52
CA THR A 81 11.35 -39.53 -10.37
C THR A 81 10.75 -38.72 -9.22
N SER A 82 11.17 -39.01 -7.98
CA SER A 82 10.79 -38.20 -6.80
C SER A 82 11.26 -36.75 -6.95
N ALA A 83 12.44 -36.54 -7.54
CA ALA A 83 13.00 -35.21 -7.78
C ALA A 83 12.12 -34.37 -8.72
N TYR A 84 11.57 -34.98 -9.79
CA TYR A 84 10.61 -34.34 -10.69
C TYR A 84 9.32 -33.91 -9.96
N PHE A 85 8.83 -34.73 -9.02
CA PHE A 85 7.68 -34.37 -8.19
C PHE A 85 8.00 -33.18 -7.27
N PHE A 86 9.13 -33.21 -6.57
CA PHE A 86 9.55 -32.11 -5.69
C PHE A 86 9.77 -30.81 -6.46
N SER A 87 10.47 -30.82 -7.59
CA SER A 87 10.69 -29.61 -8.40
C SER A 87 9.37 -29.02 -8.89
N ARG A 88 8.41 -29.86 -9.30
CA ARG A 88 7.08 -29.43 -9.71
C ARG A 88 6.30 -28.82 -8.54
N LEU A 89 6.37 -29.42 -7.35
CA LEU A 89 5.72 -28.91 -6.15
C LEU A 89 6.29 -27.53 -5.76
N VAL A 90 7.62 -27.41 -5.70
CA VAL A 90 8.28 -26.14 -5.38
C VAL A 90 7.93 -25.08 -6.43
N PHE A 91 7.92 -25.42 -7.73
CA PHE A 91 7.49 -24.51 -8.78
C PHE A 91 6.07 -24.00 -8.57
N ILE A 92 5.11 -24.89 -8.27
CA ILE A 92 3.71 -24.51 -8.00
C ILE A 92 3.63 -23.59 -6.79
N LEU A 93 4.34 -23.91 -5.71
CA LEU A 93 4.39 -23.07 -4.51
C LEU A 93 4.99 -21.69 -4.84
N SER A 94 6.13 -21.63 -5.52
CA SER A 94 6.75 -20.36 -5.96
C SER A 94 5.80 -19.53 -6.81
N ALA A 95 5.06 -20.15 -7.73
CA ALA A 95 4.04 -19.49 -8.53
C ALA A 95 2.90 -18.91 -7.66
N MET A 96 2.40 -19.67 -6.69
CA MET A 96 1.39 -19.20 -5.74
C MET A 96 1.89 -18.03 -4.89
N PHE A 97 3.12 -18.10 -4.39
CA PHE A 97 3.75 -17.03 -3.62
C PHE A 97 3.93 -15.76 -4.46
N ALA A 98 4.40 -15.89 -5.70
CA ALA A 98 4.54 -14.76 -6.62
C ALA A 98 3.18 -14.10 -6.92
N LEU A 99 2.16 -14.91 -7.24
CA LEU A 99 0.81 -14.41 -7.51
C LEU A 99 0.22 -13.68 -6.28
N LYS A 100 0.32 -14.31 -5.11
CA LYS A 100 -0.14 -13.69 -3.85
C LYS A 100 0.65 -12.44 -3.51
N GLY A 101 1.94 -12.42 -3.84
CA GLY A 101 2.82 -11.28 -3.68
C GLY A 101 2.39 -10.08 -4.54
N ILE A 102 2.15 -10.28 -5.83
CA ILE A 102 1.66 -9.21 -6.72
C ILE A 102 0.31 -8.70 -6.24
N VAL A 103 -0.66 -9.59 -6.08
CA VAL A 103 -2.04 -9.21 -5.73
C VAL A 103 -2.07 -8.52 -4.37
N GLY A 104 -1.43 -9.09 -3.36
CA GLY A 104 -1.41 -8.51 -2.02
C GLY A 104 -0.69 -7.16 -1.97
N HIS A 105 0.38 -6.98 -2.75
CA HIS A 105 1.09 -5.72 -2.82
C HIS A 105 0.18 -4.61 -3.39
N TYR A 106 -0.50 -4.89 -4.50
CA TYR A 106 -1.47 -3.96 -5.10
C TYR A 106 -2.60 -3.62 -4.13
N VAL A 107 -3.16 -4.62 -3.45
CA VAL A 107 -4.26 -4.42 -2.49
C VAL A 107 -3.83 -3.51 -1.35
N ILE A 108 -2.63 -3.69 -0.78
CA ILE A 108 -2.16 -2.80 0.29
C ILE A 108 -2.01 -1.36 -0.21
N VAL A 109 -1.37 -1.16 -1.36
CA VAL A 109 -1.19 0.18 -1.94
C VAL A 109 -2.54 0.84 -2.18
N PHE A 110 -3.50 0.09 -2.71
CA PHE A 110 -4.85 0.58 -2.97
C PHE A 110 -5.57 0.95 -1.67
N LEU A 111 -5.54 0.09 -0.66
CA LEU A 111 -6.17 0.35 0.65
C LEU A 111 -5.54 1.57 1.34
N ASN A 112 -4.23 1.73 1.27
CA ASN A 112 -3.55 2.91 1.81
C ASN A 112 -4.00 4.18 1.09
N ARG A 113 -4.12 4.14 -0.24
CA ARG A 113 -4.58 5.28 -1.04
C ARG A 113 -6.03 5.65 -0.76
N ASP A 114 -6.92 4.66 -0.72
CA ASP A 114 -8.33 4.84 -0.45
C ASP A 114 -8.57 5.44 0.95
N ARG A 115 -7.85 4.93 1.97
CA ARG A 115 -7.87 5.49 3.33
C ARG A 115 -7.39 6.93 3.36
N PHE A 116 -6.27 7.23 2.71
CA PHE A 116 -5.75 8.60 2.65
C PHE A 116 -6.75 9.54 1.98
N GLU A 117 -7.37 9.13 0.86
CA GLU A 117 -8.39 9.93 0.17
C GLU A 117 -9.63 10.16 1.04
N ALA A 118 -10.07 9.15 1.81
CA ALA A 118 -11.17 9.28 2.76
C ALA A 118 -10.85 10.25 3.90
N GLU A 119 -9.66 10.15 4.49
CA GLU A 119 -9.21 11.06 5.56
C GLU A 119 -9.03 12.50 5.04
N LEU A 120 -8.48 12.66 3.84
CA LEU A 120 -8.31 13.98 3.20
C LEU A 120 -9.66 14.64 2.91
N LYS A 121 -10.67 13.86 2.46
CA LYS A 121 -12.04 14.34 2.29
C LYS A 121 -12.69 14.76 3.61
N SER A 122 -12.44 14.01 4.69
CA SER A 122 -12.91 14.37 6.04
C SER A 122 -12.28 15.68 6.52
N LEU A 123 -10.96 15.85 6.31
CA LEU A 123 -10.27 17.08 6.64
C LEU A 123 -10.81 18.27 5.82
N LYS A 124 -11.07 18.08 4.53
CA LYS A 124 -11.71 19.11 3.70
C LYS A 124 -13.03 19.57 4.31
N ALA A 125 -13.91 18.63 4.62
CA ALA A 125 -15.21 18.93 5.22
C ALA A 125 -15.08 19.67 6.55
N PHE A 126 -14.10 19.32 7.38
CA PHE A 126 -13.80 20.01 8.63
C PHE A 126 -13.36 21.47 8.40
N ILE A 127 -12.45 21.70 7.45
CA ILE A 127 -11.87 23.03 7.19
C ILE A 127 -12.84 23.94 6.44
N THR A 128 -13.49 23.43 5.38
CA THR A 128 -14.38 24.25 4.52
C THR A 128 -15.80 24.32 5.07
N GLY A 129 -16.31 23.22 5.65
CA GLY A 129 -17.66 23.15 6.23
C GLY A 129 -17.77 23.73 7.64
N GLY A 130 -16.65 23.97 8.32
CA GLY A 130 -16.62 24.63 9.63
C GLY A 130 -17.12 26.08 9.65
N LYS A 131 -17.28 26.73 8.50
CA LYS A 131 -17.84 28.10 8.40
C LYS A 131 -19.38 28.16 8.51
N ASP A 132 -20.10 27.04 8.35
CA ASP A 132 -21.57 26.99 8.46
C ASP A 132 -22.06 26.51 9.84
N GLY A 133 -21.15 26.26 10.78
CA GLY A 133 -21.44 25.76 12.13
C GLY A 133 -21.60 26.86 13.19
N LYS A 134 -22.03 28.08 12.85
CA LYS A 134 -22.54 29.00 13.88
C LYS A 134 -23.89 28.45 14.35
N GLN A 135 -23.84 27.62 15.38
CA GLN A 135 -25.03 27.33 16.19
C GLN A 135 -25.63 28.68 16.62
N PRO A 136 -26.87 29.00 16.24
CA PRO A 136 -27.59 30.08 16.90
C PRO A 136 -27.84 29.64 18.34
N HIS A 137 -27.54 30.54 19.26
CA HIS A 137 -27.80 30.43 20.70
C HIS A 137 -29.22 29.94 21.01
#